data_AF-A0A7C6XZ61-F1
#
_entry.id   AF-A0A7C6XZ61-F1
#
_cell.length_a   1.000
_cell.length_b   1.000
_cell.length_c   1.000
_cell.angle_alpha   90.00
_cell.angle_beta   90.00
_cell.angle_gamma   90.00
#
_symmetry.space_group_name_H-M   'P 1'
#
loop_
_entity.id
_entity.type
_entity.pdbx_description
1 polymer ?
#
loop_
_entity_poly.entity_id
_entity_poly.type
_entity_poly.pdbx_seq_one_letter_code
_entity_poly.pdbx_strand_id
1 'polypeptide(L)'
;LEELQNMDEVEIVQHIKDLAIQLLVSKKDDVPIEVYNEFLKVIMLRVIDTYWMRHIDAMSELRQGVRLQSYGQQNPLIIYQREGKRMFDEMRYNIAKDISRYAALGRIQLNVSREAVVKNTSTNQGEDAGKQRRNRPKRVHRNQLPWNRR
;
A
#
# COMPACT_ATOMS: atom_id res chain seq x y z
N LEU A 1 33.60 4.31 14.85
CA LEU A 1 33.96 5.42 13.92
C LEU A 1 35.43 5.33 13.51
N GLU A 2 36.36 4.96 14.41
CA GLU A 2 37.77 4.67 14.05
C GLU A 2 37.93 3.49 13.08
N GLU A 3 37.12 2.43 13.19
CA GLU A 3 37.19 1.27 12.27
C GLU A 3 36.84 1.61 10.81
N LEU A 4 35.98 2.62 10.59
CA LEU A 4 35.56 3.04 9.25
C LEU A 4 36.61 3.91 8.54
N GLN A 5 37.54 4.52 9.29
CA GLN A 5 38.57 5.40 8.72
C GLN A 5 39.70 4.62 8.02
N ASN A 6 39.83 3.32 8.30
CA ASN A 6 40.88 2.46 7.76
C ASN A 6 40.39 1.50 6.67
N MET A 7 39.10 1.55 6.33
CA MET A 7 38.48 0.69 5.32
C MET A 7 38.51 1.32 3.94
N ASP A 8 38.77 0.51 2.92
CA ASP A 8 38.63 0.94 1.52
C ASP A 8 37.16 1.14 1.13
N GLU A 9 36.88 1.87 0.04
CA GLU A 9 35.51 2.13 -0.44
C GLU A 9 34.69 0.84 -0.59
N VAL A 10 35.33 -0.21 -1.13
CA VAL A 10 34.70 -1.53 -1.29
C VAL A 10 34.36 -2.17 0.06
N GLU A 11 35.26 -2.04 1.03
CA GLU A 11 35.09 -2.60 2.38
C GLU A 11 34.00 -1.87 3.16
N ILE A 12 33.92 -0.54 3.03
CA ILE A 12 32.84 0.26 3.63
C ILE A 12 31.48 -0.18 3.07
N VAL A 13 31.38 -0.33 1.75
CA VAL A 13 30.14 -0.79 1.11
C VAL A 13 29.74 -2.18 1.59
N GLN A 14 30.70 -3.09 1.72
CA GLN A 14 30.43 -4.44 2.21
C GLN A 14 29.98 -4.42 3.68
N HIS A 15 30.68 -3.68 4.53
CA HIS A 15 30.34 -3.55 5.95
C HIS A 15 28.92 -2.99 6.15
N ILE A 16 28.53 -1.96 5.39
CA ILE A 16 27.17 -1.41 5.46
C ILE A 16 26.12 -2.44 5.01
N LYS A 17 26.41 -3.23 3.96
CA LYS A 17 25.52 -4.31 3.51
C LYS A 17 25.33 -5.35 4.60
N ASP A 18 26.41 -5.76 5.26
CA ASP A 18 26.36 -6.76 6.32
C ASP A 18 25.53 -6.27 7.50
N LEU A 19 25.71 -5.01 7.92
CA LEU A 19 24.87 -4.38 8.95
C LEU A 19 23.39 -4.33 8.54
N ALA A 20 23.09 -4.02 7.27
CA ALA A 20 21.71 -4.00 6.77
C ALA A 20 21.07 -5.39 6.78
N ILE A 21 21.84 -6.44 6.44
CA ILE A 21 21.38 -7.83 6.50
C ILE A 21 21.12 -8.24 7.95
N GLN A 22 22.03 -7.94 8.88
CA GLN A 22 21.86 -8.23 10.30
C GLN A 22 20.60 -7.58 10.87
N LEU A 23 20.35 -6.31 10.52
CA LEU A 23 19.12 -5.61 10.91
C LEU A 23 17.86 -6.31 10.40
N LEU A 24 17.87 -6.77 9.15
CA LEU A 24 16.73 -7.49 8.56
C LEU A 24 16.50 -8.86 9.22
N VAL A 25 17.56 -9.58 9.55
CA VAL A 25 17.48 -10.88 10.23
C VAL A 25 16.91 -10.70 11.64
N SER A 26 17.48 -9.79 12.44
CA SER A 26 16.98 -9.51 13.80
C SER A 26 15.49 -9.19 13.78
N LYS A 27 15.07 -8.35 12.84
CA LYS A 27 13.67 -7.95 12.71
C LYS A 27 12.73 -9.09 12.33
N LYS A 28 13.20 -10.04 11.52
CA LYS A 28 12.45 -11.23 11.16
C LYS A 28 12.24 -12.13 12.39
N ASP A 29 13.26 -12.24 13.23
CA ASP A 29 13.23 -13.11 14.42
C ASP A 29 12.40 -12.50 15.57
N ASP A 30 12.26 -11.17 15.61
CA ASP A 30 11.46 -10.45 16.63
C ASP A 30 9.93 -10.66 16.49
N VAL A 31 9.45 -11.20 15.37
CA VAL A 31 8.02 -11.37 15.09
C VAL A 31 7.69 -12.78 14.59
N PRO A 32 6.45 -13.25 14.79
CA PRO A 32 6.01 -14.50 14.17
C PRO A 32 6.17 -14.45 12.65
N ILE A 33 6.63 -15.55 12.05
CA ILE A 33 6.97 -15.62 10.63
C ILE A 33 5.77 -15.30 9.72
N GLU A 34 4.56 -15.69 10.13
CA GLU A 34 3.33 -15.41 9.39
C GLU A 34 3.06 -13.90 9.33
N VAL A 35 3.27 -13.19 10.44
CA VAL A 35 3.09 -11.74 10.51
C VAL A 35 4.15 -11.03 9.67
N TYR A 36 5.41 -11.48 9.73
CA TYR A 36 6.49 -10.93 8.92
C TYR A 36 6.20 -11.09 7.42
N ASN A 37 5.73 -12.27 7.00
CA ASN A 37 5.40 -12.55 5.61
C ASN A 37 4.22 -11.70 5.10
N GLU A 38 3.15 -11.57 5.89
CA GLU A 38 2.03 -10.70 5.53
C GLU A 38 2.45 -9.22 5.48
N PHE A 39 3.29 -8.77 6.42
CA PHE A 39 3.88 -7.43 6.37
C PHE A 39 4.66 -7.18 5.08
N LEU A 40 5.55 -8.10 4.69
CA LEU A 40 6.31 -7.99 3.43
C LEU A 40 5.39 -7.97 2.22
N LYS A 41 4.40 -8.86 2.17
CA LYS A 41 3.44 -8.94 1.07
C LYS A 41 2.65 -7.64 0.90
N VAL A 42 2.15 -7.07 2.00
CA VAL A 42 1.42 -5.79 1.99
C VAL A 42 2.31 -4.67 1.47
N ILE A 43 3.56 -4.60 1.91
CA ILE A 43 4.51 -3.58 1.43
C ILE A 43 4.79 -3.76 -0.06
N MET A 44 5.12 -4.99 -0.50
CA MET A 44 5.45 -5.25 -1.90
C MET A 44 4.30 -4.86 -2.83
N LEU A 45 3.08 -5.30 -2.50
CA LEU A 45 1.89 -4.96 -3.28
C LEU A 45 1.68 -3.45 -3.36
N ARG A 46 1.69 -2.77 -2.20
CA ARG A 46 1.49 -1.32 -2.15
C ARG A 46 2.52 -0.55 -2.98
N VAL A 47 3.80 -0.93 -2.87
CA VAL A 47 4.89 -0.27 -3.61
C VAL A 47 4.73 -0.52 -5.11
N ILE A 48 4.54 -1.78 -5.52
CA ILE A 48 4.39 -2.16 -6.92
C ILE A 48 3.19 -1.43 -7.55
N ASP A 49 2.02 -1.44 -6.89
CA ASP A 49 0.81 -0.79 -7.40
C ASP A 49 1.02 0.73 -7.58
N THR A 50 1.67 1.38 -6.61
CA THR A 50 1.97 2.81 -6.66
C THR A 50 2.86 3.16 -7.85
N TYR A 51 3.95 2.40 -8.04
CA TYR A 51 4.89 2.66 -9.13
C TYR A 51 4.32 2.28 -10.49
N TRP A 52 3.55 1.20 -10.56
CA TRP A 52 2.91 0.76 -11.79
C TRP A 52 1.89 1.78 -12.30
N MET A 53 1.02 2.29 -11.44
CA MET A 53 0.08 3.35 -11.82
C MET A 53 0.79 4.58 -12.36
N ARG A 54 1.81 5.07 -11.63
CA ARG A 54 2.63 6.21 -12.08
C ARG A 54 3.31 5.95 -13.42
N HIS A 55 3.78 4.73 -13.66
CA HIS A 55 4.40 4.37 -14.93
C HIS A 55 3.38 4.35 -16.07
N ILE A 56 2.17 3.83 -15.86
CA ILE A 56 1.11 3.87 -16.88
C ILE A 56 0.74 5.31 -17.25
N ASP A 57 0.60 6.19 -16.25
CA ASP A 57 0.34 7.62 -16.49
C ASP A 57 1.47 8.25 -17.31
N ALA A 58 2.73 8.03 -16.90
CA ALA A 58 3.88 8.57 -17.59
C ALA A 58 4.05 8.00 -19.01
N MET A 59 3.71 6.73 -19.25
CA MET A 59 3.69 6.12 -20.59
C MET A 59 2.57 6.70 -21.46
N SER A 60 1.44 7.09 -20.87
CA SER A 60 0.36 7.80 -21.57
C SER A 60 0.81 9.19 -22.02
N GLU A 61 1.46 9.94 -21.13
CA GLU A 61 2.05 11.25 -21.45
C GLU A 61 3.13 11.14 -22.52
N LEU A 62 4.05 10.18 -22.40
CA LEU A 62 5.09 9.91 -23.40
C LEU A 62 4.49 9.64 -24.78
N ARG A 63 3.43 8.82 -24.84
CA ARG A 63 2.73 8.53 -26.11
C ARG A 63 2.16 9.79 -26.75
N GLN A 64 1.59 10.70 -25.95
CA GLN A 64 1.04 11.96 -26.45
C GLN A 64 2.15 12.91 -26.92
N GLY A 65 3.24 13.03 -26.15
CA GLY A 65 4.38 13.89 -26.49
C GLY A 65 5.13 13.43 -27.74
N VAL A 66 5.36 12.12 -27.87
CA VAL A 66 6.02 11.52 -29.06
C VAL A 66 5.19 11.72 -30.34
N ARG A 67 3.85 11.70 -30.23
CA ARG A 67 2.96 12.01 -31.36
C ARG A 67 3.16 13.45 -31.85
N LEU A 68 3.37 14.39 -30.94
CA LEU A 68 3.61 15.80 -31.26
C LEU A 68 5.02 16.06 -31.85
N GLN A 69 6.02 15.26 -31.48
CA GLN A 69 7.39 15.38 -32.01
C GLN A 69 7.62 14.67 -33.36
N SER A 70 6.68 13.82 -33.78
CA SER A 70 6.79 13.02 -35.01
C SER A 70 6.96 13.83 -36.30
N TYR A 71 6.70 15.14 -36.27
CA TYR A 71 6.97 16.05 -37.39
C TYR A 71 8.48 16.26 -37.68
N GLY A 72 9.38 15.81 -36.78
CA GLY A 72 10.83 16.06 -36.80
C GLY A 72 11.74 14.95 -37.36
N GLN A 73 11.27 14.09 -38.27
CA GLN A 73 12.03 13.03 -38.96
C GLN A 73 12.50 11.80 -38.16
N GLN A 74 12.43 11.78 -36.83
CA GLN A 74 12.70 10.56 -36.06
C GLN A 74 11.45 9.67 -35.94
N ASN A 75 11.64 8.34 -36.04
CA ASN A 75 10.54 7.39 -35.93
C ASN A 75 9.95 7.41 -34.51
N PRO A 76 8.67 7.82 -34.33
CA PRO A 76 8.01 7.94 -33.03
C PRO A 76 8.04 6.63 -32.22
N LEU A 77 7.93 5.49 -32.90
CA LEU A 77 7.94 4.18 -32.26
C LEU A 77 9.28 3.91 -31.56
N ILE A 78 10.40 4.28 -32.18
CA ILE A 78 11.75 4.05 -31.63
C ILE A 78 11.95 4.89 -30.37
N ILE A 79 11.50 6.14 -30.39
CA ILE A 79 11.58 7.04 -29.22
C ILE A 79 10.75 6.47 -28.08
N TYR A 80 9.50 6.10 -28.35
CA TYR A 80 8.60 5.52 -27.35
C TYR A 80 9.18 4.26 -26.70
N GLN A 81 9.77 3.35 -27.50
CA GLN A 81 10.38 2.12 -26.99
C GLN A 81 11.62 2.40 -26.13
N ARG A 82 12.53 3.27 -26.61
CA ARG A 82 13.76 3.62 -25.90
C ARG A 82 13.44 4.28 -24.56
N GLU A 83 12.59 5.29 -24.58
CA GLU A 83 12.25 6.07 -23.39
C GLU A 83 11.38 5.25 -22.44
N GLY A 84 10.43 4.49 -22.96
CA GLY A 84 9.63 3.57 -22.16
C GLY A 84 10.46 2.52 -21.43
N LYS A 85 11.51 1.97 -22.08
CA LYS A 85 12.43 1.04 -21.43
C LYS A 85 13.23 1.72 -20.31
N ARG A 86 13.73 2.94 -20.54
CA ARG A 86 14.45 3.73 -19.53
C ARG A 86 13.57 3.96 -18.30
N MET A 87 12.32 4.38 -18.51
CA MET A 87 11.35 4.62 -17.44
C MET A 87 10.97 3.34 -16.70
N PHE A 88 10.87 2.21 -17.40
CA PHE A 88 10.61 0.91 -16.78
C PHE A 88 11.76 0.44 -15.88
N ASP A 89 13.00 0.61 -16.33
CA ASP A 89 14.18 0.25 -15.52
C ASP A 89 14.30 1.12 -14.27
N GLU A 90 14.03 2.42 -14.43
CA GLU A 90 13.94 3.36 -13.31
C GLU A 90 12.84 2.98 -12.33
N MET A 91 11.64 2.64 -12.82
CA MET A 91 10.54 2.14 -12.00
C MET A 91 10.96 0.88 -11.22
N ARG A 92 11.56 -0.11 -11.88
CA ARG A 92 12.05 -1.35 -11.25
C ARG A 92 13.06 -1.07 -10.13
N TYR A 93 14.01 -0.18 -10.40
CA TYR A 93 15.03 0.21 -9.41
C TYR A 93 14.39 0.85 -8.19
N ASN A 94 13.45 1.78 -8.41
CA ASN A 94 12.75 2.47 -7.32
C ASN A 94 11.85 1.53 -6.50
N ILE A 95 11.17 0.58 -7.15
CA ILE A 95 10.40 -0.48 -6.46
C ILE A 95 11.32 -1.28 -5.52
N ALA A 96 12.45 -1.77 -6.02
CA ALA A 96 13.38 -2.55 -5.21
C ALA A 96 13.93 -1.74 -4.03
N LYS A 97 14.32 -0.49 -4.28
CA LYS A 97 14.83 0.43 -3.26
C LYS A 97 13.81 0.68 -2.15
N ASP A 98 12.56 0.98 -2.50
CA ASP A 98 11.52 1.28 -1.51
C ASP A 98 11.10 0.03 -0.73
N ILE A 99 10.99 -1.14 -1.39
CA ILE A 99 10.74 -2.41 -0.70
C ILE A 99 11.84 -2.68 0.33
N SER A 100 13.12 -2.59 -0.06
CA SER A 100 14.24 -2.79 0.86
C SER A 100 14.20 -1.80 2.03
N ARG A 101 13.90 -0.53 1.75
CA ARG A 101 13.78 0.50 2.78
C ARG A 101 12.65 0.22 3.77
N TYR A 102 11.46 -0.13 3.29
CA TYR A 102 10.32 -0.44 4.14
C TYR A 102 10.52 -1.74 4.92
N ALA A 103 11.10 -2.76 4.27
CA ALA A 103 11.45 -4.01 4.93
C ALA A 103 12.44 -3.78 6.08
N ALA A 104 13.44 -2.92 5.91
CA ALA A 104 14.41 -2.58 6.95
C ALA A 104 13.82 -1.67 8.04
N LEU A 105 13.17 -0.56 7.68
CA LEU A 105 12.81 0.51 8.63
C LEU A 105 11.35 0.46 9.15
N GLY A 106 10.45 -0.26 8.48
CA GLY A 106 9.02 -0.27 8.85
C GLY A 106 8.75 -0.92 10.21
N ARG A 107 7.88 -0.36 11.03
CA ARG A 107 7.54 -0.98 12.33
C ARG A 107 6.35 -1.92 12.15
N ILE A 108 6.49 -3.16 12.63
CA ILE A 108 5.40 -4.14 12.65
C ILE A 108 4.62 -3.95 13.95
N GLN A 109 3.35 -3.56 13.84
CA GLN A 109 2.46 -3.44 14.99
C GLN A 109 1.66 -4.74 15.14
N LEU A 110 1.88 -5.46 16.24
CA LEU A 110 1.06 -6.61 16.60
C LEU A 110 -0.18 -6.09 17.32
N ASN A 111 -1.32 -6.03 16.62
CA ASN A 111 -2.61 -5.79 17.28
C ASN A 111 -3.01 -7.07 18.04
N VAL A 112 -2.43 -7.30 19.22
CA VAL A 112 -2.78 -8.44 20.11
C VAL A 112 -4.07 -8.16 20.90
N SER A 113 -4.99 -7.38 20.36
CA SER A 113 -6.35 -7.33 20.89
C SER A 113 -7.19 -8.35 20.14
N ARG A 114 -7.23 -9.58 20.67
CA ARG A 114 -8.39 -10.44 20.44
C ARG A 114 -9.53 -9.77 21.18
N GLU A 115 -10.15 -8.77 20.56
CA GLU A 115 -11.50 -8.41 20.91
C GLU A 115 -12.31 -9.65 20.54
N ALA A 116 -12.52 -10.51 21.54
CA ALA A 116 -13.47 -11.59 21.44
C ALA A 116 -14.77 -10.90 21.09
N VAL A 117 -15.09 -10.85 19.80
CA VAL A 117 -16.46 -10.64 19.35
C VAL A 117 -17.16 -11.85 19.93
N VAL A 118 -17.66 -11.71 21.16
CA VAL A 118 -18.68 -12.56 21.74
C VAL A 118 -19.86 -12.36 20.82
N LYS A 119 -19.83 -13.09 19.71
CA LYS A 119 -21.00 -13.45 18.96
C LYS A 119 -21.78 -14.28 19.96
N ASN A 120 -22.66 -13.60 20.68
CA ASN A 120 -23.88 -14.17 21.22
C ASN A 120 -24.63 -14.85 20.07
N THR A 121 -24.11 -16.00 19.65
CA THR A 121 -24.87 -17.01 18.94
C THR A 121 -25.75 -17.64 20.02
N SER A 122 -26.72 -16.86 20.51
CA SER A 122 -27.91 -17.44 21.11
C SER A 122 -28.60 -18.17 19.97
N THR A 123 -28.36 -19.47 19.94
CA THR A 123 -29.10 -20.47 19.20
C THR A 123 -30.59 -20.17 19.33
N ASN A 124 -31.24 -19.79 18.23
CA ASN A 124 -32.70 -19.87 18.13
C ASN A 124 -33.07 -21.37 18.04
N GLN A 125 -33.03 -22.06 19.17
CA GLN A 125 -33.91 -23.20 19.40
C GLN A 125 -35.19 -22.60 19.95
N GLY A 126 -36.27 -22.73 19.18
CA GLY A 126 -37.52 -22.06 19.44
C GLY A 126 -38.16 -22.56 20.72
N GLU A 127 -38.61 -21.62 21.54
CA GLU A 127 -39.82 -21.74 22.33
C GLU A 127 -40.49 -20.35 22.43
N ASP A 128 -41.80 -20.40 22.38
CA ASP A 128 -42.78 -19.35 22.10
C ASP A 128 -42.82 -18.24 23.16
N ALA A 129 -42.55 -16.97 22.78
CA ALA A 129 -43.01 -15.79 23.54
C ALA A 129 -42.92 -14.49 22.72
N GLY A 130 -44.07 -14.00 22.24
CA GLY A 130 -44.37 -12.56 22.15
C GLY A 130 -43.80 -11.76 20.99
N LYS A 131 -44.53 -11.70 19.86
CA LYS A 131 -44.31 -10.71 18.78
C LYS A 131 -44.46 -9.27 19.30
N GLN A 132 -43.35 -8.57 19.50
CA GLN A 132 -43.35 -7.13 19.76
C GLN A 132 -43.57 -6.37 18.43
N ARG A 133 -44.74 -5.74 18.28
CA ARG A 133 -45.15 -4.97 17.08
C ARG A 133 -44.18 -3.80 16.84
N ARG A 134 -43.57 -3.71 15.64
CA ARG A 134 -42.82 -2.51 15.20
C ARG A 134 -43.78 -1.32 15.09
N ASN A 135 -43.52 -0.26 15.85
CA ASN A 135 -44.25 0.99 15.75
C ASN A 135 -44.01 1.63 14.37
N ARG A 136 -45.08 1.87 13.60
CA ARG A 136 -45.02 2.67 12.38
C ARG A 136 -44.94 4.16 12.75
N PRO A 137 -44.08 4.97 12.09
CA PRO A 137 -44.03 6.40 12.36
C PRO A 137 -45.35 7.08 11.95
N LYS A 138 -45.88 7.94 12.84
CA LYS A 138 -47.10 8.74 12.59
C LYS A 138 -46.83 9.73 11.44
N ARG A 139 -47.68 9.72 10.40
CA ARG A 139 -47.67 10.76 9.34
C ARG A 139 -48.04 12.10 9.96
N VAL A 140 -47.14 13.08 9.88
CA VAL A 140 -47.40 14.45 10.29
C VAL A 140 -48.37 15.09 9.28
N HIS A 141 -49.47 15.68 9.77
CA HIS A 141 -50.43 16.39 8.93
C HIS A 141 -49.85 17.74 8.46
N ARG A 142 -50.12 18.11 7.20
CA ARG A 142 -49.50 19.23 6.45
C ARG A 142 -49.59 20.62 7.13
N ASN A 143 -50.45 20.78 8.13
CA ASN A 143 -50.69 22.07 8.81
C ASN A 143 -49.83 22.27 10.07
N GLN A 144 -48.91 21.36 10.40
CA GLN A 144 -48.00 21.47 11.55
C GLN A 144 -46.58 21.89 11.17
N LEU A 145 -46.36 22.38 9.94
CA LEU A 145 -45.05 22.82 9.48
C LEU A 145 -44.74 24.26 9.93
N PRO A 146 -43.49 24.57 10.34
CA PRO A 146 -43.16 25.80 11.07
C PRO A 146 -43.33 27.11 10.29
N TRP A 147 -43.47 27.04 8.96
CA TRP A 147 -43.50 28.21 8.07
C TRP A 147 -44.90 28.78 7.84
N ASN A 148 -45.95 28.21 8.45
CA ASN A 148 -47.34 28.61 8.23
C ASN A 148 -47.94 29.50 9.34
N ARG A 149 -47.10 30.26 10.05
CA ARG A 149 -47.55 31.34 10.93
C ARG A 149 -47.28 32.68 10.23
N ARG A 150 -48.33 33.29 9.68
CA ARG A 150 -48.39 34.73 9.43
C ARG A 150 -48.97 35.42 10.65
#